data_AF-A0A6G0WVN7-F1
#
_entry.id   AF-A0A6G0WVN7-F1
#
_cell.length_a   1.000
_cell.length_b   1.000
_cell.length_c   1.000
_cell.angle_alpha   90.00
_cell.angle_beta   90.00
_cell.angle_gamma   90.00
#
_symmetry.space_group_name_H-M   'P 1'
#
loop_
_entity.id
_entity.type
_entity.pdbx_description
1 polymer ?
#
loop_
_entity_poly.entity_id
_entity_poly.type
_entity_poly.pdbx_seq_one_letter_code
_entity_poly.pdbx_strand_id
1 'polypeptide(L)'
;MDLPWEEFDVAGNFVGVQLKLRLRLYEDCTCGVEVLECPEEVGYDNLVIWDTSYSRLHERRHLQGFVNISTPVVAAKLRFVGVFDENQGLHGKWFHCWNTEQTGSFRFEPLGRVTNEHTRNASPLCPLIPGQYIFIGAAVGGNGRIYHSHMNITLLEDGRLCGHAQERLFPQMCSLDGQWSPTQMSWSLAYTGDGGNVNEYVYFGMPSTRLLRGMWQLSDVGEIESLARESGRFEYELRQAHRRWSRSYHHTFPSSFRQIARTILFSKAIATAVSLPSDMWCHVFSFVHAEWFPAI
;
A
#
# COMPACT_ATOMS: atom_id res chain seq x y z
N MET A 1 -17.69 12.51 -13.38
CA MET A 1 -16.91 11.30 -13.04
C MET A 1 -16.22 11.62 -11.75
N ASP A 2 -16.67 10.98 -10.67
CA ASP A 2 -16.09 11.15 -9.35
C ASP A 2 -14.74 10.42 -9.29
N LEU A 3 -13.84 10.90 -8.42
CA LEU A 3 -12.53 10.30 -8.25
C LEU A 3 -12.66 8.93 -7.55
N PRO A 4 -11.78 7.95 -7.83
CA PRO A 4 -11.79 6.64 -7.16
C PRO A 4 -11.49 6.73 -5.65
N TRP A 5 -11.04 7.90 -5.20
CA TRP A 5 -10.82 8.24 -3.80
C TRP A 5 -10.71 9.75 -3.63
N GLU A 6 -10.74 10.17 -2.37
CA GLU A 6 -10.61 11.56 -1.98
C GLU A 6 -9.32 11.77 -1.20
N GLU A 7 -8.64 12.89 -1.46
CA GLU A 7 -7.38 13.23 -0.81
C GLU A 7 -7.48 14.57 -0.06
N PHE A 8 -6.98 14.59 1.17
CA PHE A 8 -7.01 15.75 2.05
C PHE A 8 -5.69 15.92 2.76
N ASP A 9 -5.18 17.15 2.78
CA ASP A 9 -4.04 17.48 3.63
C ASP A 9 -4.56 18.05 4.96
N VAL A 10 -3.99 17.58 6.06
CA VAL A 10 -4.34 18.01 7.42
C VAL A 10 -3.05 18.25 8.22
N ALA A 11 -3.07 19.17 9.17
CA ALA A 11 -1.92 19.44 10.03
C ALA A 11 -2.32 19.68 11.48
N GLY A 12 -1.50 19.21 12.41
CA GLY A 12 -1.77 19.39 13.83
C GLY A 12 -0.87 18.56 14.71
N ASN A 13 -1.29 18.40 15.96
CA ASN A 13 -0.48 17.75 16.98
C ASN A 13 -1.00 16.35 17.29
N PHE A 14 -0.08 15.39 17.33
CA PHE A 14 -0.32 14.04 17.78
C PHE A 14 0.73 13.66 18.83
N VAL A 15 0.31 13.59 20.10
CA VAL A 15 1.17 13.17 21.22
C VAL A 15 2.41 14.07 21.37
N GLY A 16 2.21 15.38 21.25
CA GLY A 16 3.30 16.36 21.33
C GLY A 16 4.06 16.55 20.01
N VAL A 17 3.86 15.70 19.00
CA VAL A 17 4.54 15.80 17.70
C VAL A 17 3.67 16.59 16.71
N GLN A 18 4.25 17.64 16.12
CA GLN A 18 3.60 18.39 15.04
C GLN A 18 3.74 17.65 13.72
N LEU A 19 2.63 17.32 13.08
CA LEU A 19 2.60 16.51 11.87
C LEU A 19 1.73 17.17 10.81
N LYS A 20 2.17 17.06 9.57
CA LYS A 20 1.33 17.27 8.38
C LYS A 20 1.11 15.93 7.71
N LEU A 21 -0.14 15.58 7.48
CA LEU A 21 -0.55 14.30 6.94
C LEU A 21 -1.35 14.49 5.66
N ARG A 22 -1.25 13.53 4.75
CA ARG A 22 -2.17 13.34 3.64
C ARG A 22 -3.03 12.12 3.91
N LEU A 23 -4.34 12.33 3.95
CA LEU A 23 -5.35 11.29 4.08
C LEU A 23 -5.89 10.95 2.69
N ARG A 24 -5.88 9.66 2.33
CA ARG A 24 -6.46 9.14 1.09
C ARG A 24 -7.59 8.18 1.43
N LEU A 25 -8.82 8.57 1.15
CA LEU A 25 -10.02 7.80 1.52
C LEU A 25 -10.52 7.00 0.32
N TYR A 26 -10.23 5.70 0.32
CA TYR A 26 -10.53 4.81 -0.80
C TYR A 26 -11.95 4.22 -0.76
N GLU A 27 -12.43 3.76 -1.90
CA GLU A 27 -13.79 3.20 -2.05
C GLU A 27 -14.11 1.99 -1.18
N ASP A 28 -13.11 1.18 -0.90
CA ASP A 28 -13.19 -0.03 -0.08
C ASP A 28 -13.16 0.26 1.44
N CYS A 29 -13.36 1.51 1.85
CA CYS A 29 -13.32 1.96 3.24
C CYS A 29 -11.93 1.84 3.90
N THR A 30 -10.87 1.59 3.12
CA THR A 30 -9.49 1.75 3.60
C THR A 30 -9.05 3.20 3.49
N CYS A 31 -8.11 3.59 4.34
CA CYS A 31 -7.48 4.90 4.29
C CYS A 31 -5.96 4.74 4.16
N GLY A 32 -5.35 5.47 3.24
CA GLY A 32 -3.91 5.64 3.15
C GLY A 32 -3.53 6.90 3.92
N VAL A 33 -2.51 6.83 4.77
CA VAL A 33 -2.01 7.98 5.51
C VAL A 33 -0.53 8.17 5.23
N GLU A 34 -0.21 9.28 4.56
CA GLU A 34 1.18 9.66 4.26
C GLU A 34 1.60 10.81 5.16
N VAL A 35 2.77 10.68 5.78
CA VAL A 35 3.38 11.75 6.58
C VAL A 35 4.09 12.69 5.63
N LEU A 36 3.59 13.90 5.47
CA LEU A 36 4.15 14.92 4.58
C LEU A 36 5.25 15.72 5.27
N GLU A 37 5.04 16.09 6.54
CA GLU A 37 5.99 16.85 7.36
C GLU A 37 5.96 16.32 8.79
N CYS A 38 7.13 16.19 9.40
CA CYS A 38 7.31 15.88 10.82
C CYS A 38 8.55 16.61 11.34
N PRO A 39 8.73 16.75 12.66
CA PRO A 39 9.87 17.44 13.23
C PRO A 39 11.15 16.65 12.95
N GLU A 40 12.27 17.35 12.74
CA GLU A 40 13.56 16.73 12.41
C GLU A 40 14.03 15.76 13.51
N GLU A 41 13.74 16.09 14.77
CA GLU A 41 14.05 15.26 15.93
C GLU A 41 13.28 13.94 15.95
N VAL A 42 12.14 13.86 15.27
CA VAL A 42 11.41 12.61 15.06
C VAL A 42 11.96 11.91 13.83
N GLY A 43 11.99 12.60 12.70
CA GLY A 43 12.39 12.04 11.42
C GLY A 43 11.37 11.06 10.84
N TYR A 44 11.21 11.07 9.51
CA TYR A 44 10.20 10.25 8.81
C TYR A 44 10.37 8.75 9.07
N ASP A 45 11.60 8.28 9.19
CA ASP A 45 11.88 6.86 9.28
C ASP A 45 11.50 6.26 10.64
N ASN A 46 11.23 7.11 11.62
CA ASN A 46 10.81 6.72 12.97
C ASN A 46 9.31 6.88 13.21
N LEU A 47 8.52 7.20 12.17
CA LEU A 47 7.08 7.37 12.29
C LEU A 47 6.34 6.63 11.17
N VAL A 48 5.28 5.93 11.54
CA VAL A 48 4.38 5.29 10.58
C VAL A 48 2.95 5.26 11.10
N ILE A 49 2.01 5.56 10.21
CA ILE A 49 0.59 5.44 10.44
C ILE A 49 0.08 4.33 9.52
N TRP A 50 -0.61 3.33 10.07
CA TRP A 50 -0.93 2.10 9.36
C TRP A 50 -2.23 1.45 9.83
N ASP A 51 -2.72 0.51 9.05
CA ASP A 51 -3.98 -0.23 9.22
C ASP A 51 -5.15 0.72 9.48
N THR A 52 -5.20 1.77 8.65
CA THR A 52 -6.23 2.80 8.78
C THR A 52 -7.45 2.49 7.92
N SER A 53 -8.63 2.71 8.48
CA SER A 53 -9.92 2.46 7.86
C SER A 53 -10.90 3.53 8.27
N TYR A 54 -12.00 3.66 7.51
CA TYR A 54 -13.05 4.60 7.84
C TYR A 54 -14.45 4.07 7.57
N SER A 55 -15.45 4.60 8.28
CA SER A 55 -16.86 4.30 8.02
C SER A 55 -17.51 5.36 7.12
N ARG A 56 -18.39 4.91 6.22
CA ARG A 56 -19.22 5.74 5.31
C ARG A 56 -20.65 5.97 5.82
N LEU A 57 -21.00 5.44 7.00
CA LEU A 57 -22.40 5.39 7.47
C LEU A 57 -23.04 6.77 7.72
N HIS A 58 -22.25 7.85 7.80
CA HIS A 58 -22.72 9.20 8.07
C HIS A 58 -21.99 10.23 7.20
N GLU A 59 -22.51 11.46 7.14
CA GLU A 59 -21.82 12.60 6.50
C GLU A 59 -20.39 12.80 7.05
N ARG A 60 -20.17 12.36 8.29
CA ARG A 60 -18.88 12.35 8.97
C ARG A 60 -18.20 10.99 8.84
N ARG A 61 -16.93 11.00 8.44
CA ARG A 61 -16.13 9.79 8.28
C ARG A 61 -15.47 9.46 9.60
N HIS A 62 -15.83 8.33 10.20
CA HIS A 62 -15.16 7.84 11.41
C HIS A 62 -13.90 7.09 11.02
N LEU A 63 -12.72 7.63 11.34
CA LEU A 63 -11.43 7.02 11.04
C LEU A 63 -10.90 6.29 12.26
N GLN A 64 -10.22 5.17 12.02
CA GLN A 64 -9.40 4.49 13.01
C GLN A 64 -8.12 3.97 12.38
N GLY A 65 -7.12 3.73 13.21
CA GLY A 65 -5.87 3.09 12.79
C GLY A 65 -4.84 3.07 13.90
N PHE A 66 -3.59 2.88 13.51
CA PHE A 66 -2.46 2.83 14.43
C PHE A 66 -1.40 3.84 14.05
N VAL A 67 -0.74 4.40 15.06
CA VAL A 67 0.47 5.22 14.91
C VAL A 67 1.58 4.55 15.71
N ASN A 68 2.74 4.42 15.09
CA ASN A 68 3.95 4.00 15.75
C ASN A 68 5.02 5.09 15.59
N ILE A 69 5.57 5.56 16.71
CA ILE A 69 6.67 6.52 16.78
C ILE A 69 7.80 5.85 17.55
N SER A 70 9.00 5.81 16.98
CA SER A 70 10.13 5.06 17.51
C SER A 70 11.39 5.92 17.55
N THR A 71 11.42 6.86 18.50
CA THR A 71 12.56 7.79 18.68
C THR A 71 13.08 7.70 20.11
N PRO A 72 14.31 8.15 20.39
CA PRO A 72 14.82 8.24 21.77
C PRO A 72 14.00 9.17 22.67
N VAL A 73 13.33 10.17 22.09
CA VAL A 73 12.58 11.21 22.82
C VAL A 73 11.12 10.80 23.03
N VAL A 74 10.52 10.12 22.05
CA VAL A 74 9.14 9.65 22.04
C VAL A 74 9.10 8.25 21.44
N ALA A 75 8.70 7.27 22.25
CA ALA A 75 8.37 5.92 21.81
C ALA A 75 6.90 5.66 22.12
N ALA A 76 6.08 5.47 21.10
CA ALA A 76 4.65 5.33 21.25
C ALA A 76 4.07 4.37 20.21
N LYS A 77 3.31 3.38 20.68
CA LYS A 77 2.51 2.48 19.84
C LYS A 77 1.05 2.63 20.24
N LEU A 78 0.32 3.38 19.42
CA LEU A 78 -1.01 3.88 19.77
C LEU A 78 -2.04 3.46 18.75
N ARG A 79 -3.26 3.19 19.23
CA ARG A 79 -4.45 3.14 18.39
C ARG A 79 -5.12 4.51 18.44
N PHE A 80 -5.61 5.00 17.31
CA PHE A 80 -6.43 6.20 17.28
C PHE A 80 -7.82 5.91 16.71
N VAL A 81 -8.80 6.67 17.19
CA VAL A 81 -10.16 6.73 16.66
C VAL A 81 -10.57 8.19 16.63
N GLY A 82 -11.09 8.64 15.50
CA GLY A 82 -11.48 10.04 15.31
C GLY A 82 -12.53 10.22 14.24
N VAL A 83 -12.92 11.47 14.07
CA VAL A 83 -13.85 11.90 13.05
C VAL A 83 -13.10 12.82 12.10
N PHE A 84 -13.27 12.57 10.81
CA PHE A 84 -12.85 13.46 9.75
C PHE A 84 -14.07 14.13 9.12
N ASP A 85 -13.95 15.45 8.97
CA ASP A 85 -14.85 16.31 8.20
C ASP A 85 -13.99 17.32 7.42
N GLU A 86 -14.42 17.71 6.22
CA GLU A 86 -13.63 18.60 5.37
C GLU A 86 -13.42 19.99 5.98
N ASN A 87 -14.34 20.45 6.84
CA ASN A 87 -14.28 21.77 7.47
C ASN A 87 -13.58 21.74 8.84
N GLN A 88 -13.64 20.60 9.54
CA GLN A 88 -13.08 20.46 10.89
C GLN A 88 -11.79 19.63 10.94
N GLY A 89 -11.36 19.06 9.81
CA GLY A 89 -10.20 18.18 9.73
C GLY A 89 -10.41 16.88 10.50
N LEU A 90 -9.32 16.30 10.99
CA LEU A 90 -9.30 15.00 11.68
C LEU A 90 -9.05 15.21 13.18
N HIS A 91 -10.00 14.87 14.03
CA HIS A 91 -9.87 15.01 15.49
C HIS A 91 -10.44 13.81 16.23
N GLY A 92 -9.92 13.51 17.41
CA GLY A 92 -10.34 12.32 18.14
C GLY A 92 -9.50 11.98 19.36
N LYS A 93 -9.47 10.68 19.67
CA LYS A 93 -8.80 10.10 20.83
C LYS A 93 -7.78 9.06 20.40
N TRP A 94 -6.68 9.00 21.14
CA TRP A 94 -5.71 7.92 21.02
C TRP A 94 -5.65 7.11 22.32
N PHE A 95 -5.20 5.87 22.21
CA PHE A 95 -5.09 4.90 23.30
C PHE A 95 -3.78 4.15 23.16
N HIS A 96 -3.09 3.90 24.26
CA HIS A 96 -1.91 3.04 24.22
C HIS A 96 -2.32 1.59 23.94
N CYS A 97 -1.66 0.93 22.98
CA CYS A 97 -2.08 -0.43 22.54
C CYS A 97 -2.03 -1.48 23.66
N TRP A 98 -1.17 -1.27 24.66
CA TRP A 98 -0.96 -2.19 25.78
C TRP A 98 -1.57 -1.71 27.10
N ASN A 99 -2.00 -0.44 27.17
CA ASN A 99 -2.60 0.14 28.37
C ASN A 99 -3.67 1.16 27.98
N THR A 100 -4.92 0.71 27.93
CA THR A 100 -6.05 1.55 27.49
C THR A 100 -6.39 2.68 28.45
N GLU A 101 -5.84 2.69 29.68
CA GLU A 101 -6.02 3.80 30.63
C GLU A 101 -5.21 5.04 30.22
N GLN A 102 -4.10 4.85 29.48
CA GLN A 102 -3.35 5.94 28.89
C GLN A 102 -4.01 6.37 27.58
N THR A 103 -4.73 7.48 27.66
CA THR A 103 -5.44 8.08 26.54
C THR A 103 -5.16 9.58 26.47
N GLY A 104 -5.33 10.14 25.29
CA GLY A 104 -5.32 11.58 25.08
C GLY A 104 -6.16 11.94 23.86
N SER A 105 -6.15 13.23 23.54
CA SER A 105 -6.82 13.76 22.35
C SER A 105 -5.80 14.13 21.28
N PHE A 106 -6.24 14.16 20.04
CA PHE A 106 -5.49 14.77 18.94
C PHE A 106 -6.42 15.64 18.10
N ARG A 107 -5.84 16.58 17.36
CA ARG A 107 -6.57 17.42 16.43
C ARG A 107 -5.65 17.85 15.30
N PHE A 108 -6.11 17.60 14.08
CA PHE A 108 -5.52 18.05 12.83
C PHE A 108 -6.52 18.96 12.13
N GLU A 109 -6.13 20.20 11.90
CA GLU A 109 -6.90 21.17 11.12
C GLU A 109 -6.81 20.83 9.62
N PRO A 110 -7.85 21.10 8.83
CA PRO A 110 -7.82 20.88 7.40
C PRO A 110 -6.95 21.94 6.72
N LEU A 111 -6.09 21.51 5.80
CA LEU A 111 -5.33 22.40 4.90
C LEU A 111 -5.97 22.52 3.52
N GLY A 112 -6.87 21.59 3.18
CA GLY A 112 -7.66 21.62 1.96
C GLY A 112 -7.74 20.25 1.26
N ARG A 113 -8.65 20.17 0.30
CA ARG A 113 -8.77 19.00 -0.59
C ARG A 113 -7.70 19.06 -1.67
N VAL A 114 -7.03 17.95 -1.91
CA VAL A 114 -6.01 17.83 -2.96
C VAL A 114 -6.70 17.43 -4.26
N THR A 115 -6.79 18.38 -5.19
CA THR A 115 -7.30 18.14 -6.55
C THR A 115 -6.15 17.97 -7.52
N ASN A 116 -5.38 16.90 -7.40
CA ASN A 116 -4.28 16.62 -8.32
C ASN A 116 -4.79 15.84 -9.55
N GLU A 117 -4.49 16.30 -10.76
CA GLU A 117 -4.76 15.50 -11.97
C GLU A 117 -4.03 14.15 -11.96
N HIS A 118 -2.91 14.06 -11.24
CA HIS A 118 -2.17 12.81 -11.04
C HIS A 118 -2.95 11.75 -10.26
N THR A 119 -3.85 12.12 -9.36
CA THR A 119 -4.67 11.16 -8.59
C THR A 119 -5.84 10.62 -9.41
N ARG A 120 -6.28 11.35 -10.46
CA ARG A 120 -7.27 10.84 -11.45
C ARG A 120 -6.78 9.62 -12.21
N ASN A 121 -5.46 9.53 -12.44
CA ASN A 121 -4.85 8.48 -13.27
C ASN A 121 -4.19 7.39 -12.44
N ALA A 122 -4.37 7.39 -11.12
CA ALA A 122 -3.74 6.42 -10.26
C ALA A 122 -4.53 5.10 -10.31
N SER A 123 -3.78 4.01 -10.52
CA SER A 123 -4.39 2.71 -10.78
C SER A 123 -4.72 1.96 -9.49
N PRO A 124 -5.88 1.25 -9.41
CA PRO A 124 -6.24 0.43 -8.26
C PRO A 124 -5.38 -0.84 -8.19
N LEU A 125 -4.92 -1.24 -7.01
CA LEU A 125 -4.13 -2.44 -6.78
C LEU A 125 -4.95 -3.73 -6.98
N CYS A 126 -6.17 -3.78 -6.45
CA CYS A 126 -7.02 -4.97 -6.48
C CYS A 126 -7.92 -5.01 -7.73
N PRO A 127 -8.08 -6.17 -8.40
CA PRO A 127 -7.36 -7.43 -8.16
C PRO A 127 -5.92 -7.39 -8.66
N LEU A 128 -5.06 -8.21 -8.05
CA LEU A 128 -3.71 -8.44 -8.56
C LEU A 128 -3.77 -9.21 -9.88
N ILE A 129 -2.92 -8.83 -10.82
CA ILE A 129 -2.78 -9.50 -12.11
C ILE A 129 -1.30 -9.50 -12.55
N PRO A 130 -0.91 -10.26 -13.58
CA PRO A 130 0.48 -10.27 -14.02
C PRO A 130 0.95 -8.87 -14.42
N GLY A 131 2.18 -8.51 -14.07
CA GLY A 131 2.70 -7.17 -14.28
C GLY A 131 3.78 -6.75 -13.30
N GLN A 132 4.20 -5.50 -13.39
CA GLN A 132 5.19 -4.88 -12.51
C GLN A 132 4.51 -3.86 -11.59
N TYR A 133 4.88 -3.89 -10.32
CA TYR A 133 4.28 -3.10 -9.26
C TYR A 133 5.36 -2.44 -8.42
N ILE A 134 5.16 -1.16 -8.15
CA ILE A 134 6.05 -0.36 -7.32
C ILE A 134 5.28 0.08 -6.08
N PHE A 135 5.82 -0.22 -4.92
CA PHE A 135 5.23 0.04 -3.62
C PHE A 135 6.15 0.90 -2.75
N ILE A 136 5.55 1.80 -1.96
CA ILE A 136 6.23 2.53 -0.90
C ILE A 136 5.42 2.36 0.38
N GLY A 137 6.11 2.12 1.49
CA GLY A 137 5.47 1.97 2.78
C GLY A 137 6.46 1.44 3.79
N ALA A 138 5.95 0.78 4.83
CA ALA A 138 6.81 0.28 5.89
C ALA A 138 6.32 -1.04 6.48
N ALA A 139 7.29 -1.82 6.95
CA ALA A 139 7.06 -2.88 7.90
C ALA A 139 7.30 -2.37 9.33
N VAL A 140 6.52 -2.87 10.29
CA VAL A 140 6.60 -2.54 11.71
C VAL A 140 6.77 -3.83 12.50
N GLY A 141 7.86 -3.95 13.25
CA GLY A 141 8.11 -5.09 14.11
C GLY A 141 7.28 -5.08 15.39
N GLY A 142 7.16 -6.25 16.02
CA GLY A 142 6.53 -6.42 17.34
C GLY A 142 7.18 -5.50 18.39
N ASN A 143 8.50 -5.31 18.27
CA ASN A 143 9.31 -4.39 19.07
C ASN A 143 9.13 -2.89 18.76
N GLY A 144 8.29 -2.53 17.78
CA GLY A 144 8.04 -1.15 17.40
C GLY A 144 9.11 -0.52 16.49
N ARG A 145 10.08 -1.30 15.99
CA ARG A 145 10.98 -0.82 14.92
C ARG A 145 10.22 -0.66 13.61
N ILE A 146 10.61 0.35 12.85
CA ILE A 146 9.96 0.73 11.58
C ILE A 146 11.00 0.57 10.47
N TYR A 147 10.60 -0.13 9.42
CA TYR A 147 11.43 -0.42 8.26
C TYR A 147 10.73 0.18 7.03
N HIS A 148 10.95 1.47 6.80
CA HIS A 148 10.49 2.14 5.58
C HIS A 148 11.25 1.58 4.39
N SER A 149 10.51 1.16 3.36
CA SER A 149 11.12 0.55 2.19
C SER A 149 10.36 0.87 0.91
N HIS A 150 11.11 0.73 -0.19
CA HIS A 150 10.60 0.73 -1.54
C HIS A 150 10.67 -0.69 -2.09
N MET A 151 9.59 -1.17 -2.68
CA MET A 151 9.48 -2.54 -3.16
C MET A 151 9.03 -2.56 -4.61
N ASN A 152 9.80 -3.25 -5.45
CA ASN A 152 9.48 -3.47 -6.85
C ASN A 152 9.28 -4.97 -7.10
N ILE A 153 8.05 -5.32 -7.44
CA ILE A 153 7.58 -6.69 -7.62
C ILE A 153 7.16 -6.92 -9.06
N THR A 154 7.50 -8.08 -9.60
CA THR A 154 6.92 -8.64 -10.82
C THR A 154 6.04 -9.85 -10.48
N LEU A 155 4.80 -9.80 -10.93
CA LEU A 155 3.84 -10.91 -10.86
C LEU A 155 3.82 -11.64 -12.21
N LEU A 156 4.15 -12.92 -12.19
CA LEU A 156 4.23 -13.78 -13.37
C LEU A 156 2.91 -14.54 -13.58
N GLU A 157 2.58 -14.86 -14.84
CA GLU A 157 1.34 -15.55 -15.21
C GLU A 157 1.19 -16.94 -14.59
N ASP A 158 2.29 -17.56 -14.17
CA ASP A 158 2.33 -18.89 -13.54
C ASP A 158 2.07 -18.84 -12.02
N GLY A 159 1.75 -17.67 -11.47
CA GLY A 159 1.51 -17.48 -10.03
C GLY A 159 2.77 -17.16 -9.22
N ARG A 160 3.96 -17.14 -9.84
CA ARG A 160 5.19 -16.74 -9.15
C ARG A 160 5.32 -15.23 -9.02
N LEU A 161 5.94 -14.81 -7.93
CA LEU A 161 6.30 -13.43 -7.63
C LEU A 161 7.81 -13.35 -7.49
N CYS A 162 8.43 -12.34 -8.10
CA CYS A 162 9.84 -12.02 -7.87
C CYS A 162 10.07 -10.51 -7.80
N GLY A 163 11.17 -10.08 -7.20
CA GLY A 163 11.43 -8.64 -7.10
C GLY A 163 12.58 -8.28 -6.17
N HIS A 164 12.56 -7.04 -5.71
CA HIS A 164 13.48 -6.54 -4.71
C HIS A 164 12.78 -5.53 -3.79
N ALA A 165 13.24 -5.48 -2.54
CA ALA A 165 12.93 -4.43 -1.60
C ALA A 165 14.23 -3.72 -1.18
N GLN A 166 14.14 -2.43 -0.94
CA GLN A 166 15.26 -1.63 -0.43
C GLN A 166 14.76 -0.79 0.74
N GLU A 167 15.33 -1.01 1.91
CA GLU A 167 15.06 -0.16 3.08
C GLU A 167 15.74 1.20 2.92
N ARG A 168 15.09 2.24 3.44
CA ARG A 168 15.57 3.61 3.30
C ARG A 168 16.80 3.90 4.15
N LEU A 169 16.83 3.41 5.39
CA LEU A 169 17.97 3.62 6.31
C LEU A 169 19.12 2.65 6.06
N PHE A 170 18.82 1.44 5.57
CA PHE A 170 19.79 0.41 5.26
C PHE A 170 19.68 0.06 3.78
N PRO A 171 20.49 0.68 2.89
CA PRO A 171 20.31 0.60 1.44
C PRO A 171 20.67 -0.76 0.83
N GLN A 172 20.64 -1.84 1.62
CA GLN A 172 20.70 -3.21 1.12
C GLN A 172 19.51 -3.46 0.19
N MET A 173 19.80 -4.01 -0.99
CA MET A 173 18.79 -4.49 -1.91
C MET A 173 18.55 -5.97 -1.62
N CYS A 174 17.38 -6.28 -1.08
CA CYS A 174 16.98 -7.63 -0.72
C CYS A 174 16.13 -8.23 -1.84
N SER A 175 16.50 -9.41 -2.33
CA SER A 175 15.69 -10.13 -3.32
C SER A 175 14.40 -10.65 -2.70
N LEU A 176 13.34 -10.68 -3.51
CA LEU A 176 12.04 -11.22 -3.18
C LEU A 176 11.75 -12.41 -4.11
N ASP A 177 11.28 -13.51 -3.53
CA ASP A 177 10.75 -14.66 -4.27
C ASP A 177 9.49 -15.17 -3.57
N GLY A 178 8.49 -15.61 -4.33
CA GLY A 178 7.22 -15.97 -3.74
C GLY A 178 6.14 -16.38 -4.73
N GLN A 179 4.91 -16.30 -4.25
CA GLN A 179 3.70 -16.67 -4.97
C GLN A 179 2.64 -15.59 -4.82
N TRP A 180 1.73 -15.51 -5.78
CA TRP A 180 0.61 -14.60 -5.74
C TRP A 180 -0.66 -15.23 -6.32
N SER A 181 -1.79 -14.67 -5.93
CA SER A 181 -3.09 -14.87 -6.55
C SER A 181 -3.80 -13.52 -6.65
N PRO A 182 -4.96 -13.42 -7.32
CA PRO A 182 -5.69 -12.16 -7.44
C PRO A 182 -5.99 -11.44 -6.11
N THR A 183 -6.04 -12.19 -5.00
CA THR A 183 -6.48 -11.70 -3.69
C THR A 183 -5.40 -11.78 -2.60
N GLN A 184 -4.19 -12.25 -2.90
CA GLN A 184 -3.11 -12.34 -1.90
C GLN A 184 -1.73 -12.49 -2.54
N MET A 185 -0.69 -12.14 -1.77
CA MET A 185 0.71 -12.40 -2.10
C MET A 185 1.43 -12.98 -0.88
N SER A 186 2.38 -13.85 -1.12
CA SER A 186 3.31 -14.34 -0.11
C SER A 186 4.71 -14.40 -0.71
N TRP A 187 5.71 -13.89 0.01
CA TRP A 187 7.08 -13.87 -0.47
C TRP A 187 8.06 -14.01 0.69
N SER A 188 9.26 -14.47 0.40
CA SER A 188 10.38 -14.38 1.32
C SER A 188 11.32 -13.24 0.95
N LEU A 189 12.03 -12.74 1.97
CA LEU A 189 13.04 -11.71 1.87
C LEU A 189 14.24 -12.15 2.70
N ALA A 190 15.42 -12.18 2.10
CA ALA A 190 16.67 -12.43 2.80
C ALA A 190 17.35 -11.10 3.16
N TYR A 191 17.64 -10.91 4.44
CA TYR A 191 18.30 -9.73 4.99
C TYR A 191 19.64 -10.12 5.61
N THR A 192 20.68 -9.30 5.40
CA THR A 192 22.01 -9.56 5.94
C THR A 192 22.26 -8.61 7.10
N GLY A 193 22.22 -9.15 8.32
CA GLY A 193 22.43 -8.37 9.53
C GLY A 193 23.90 -8.04 9.79
N ASP A 194 24.11 -7.17 10.78
CA ASP A 194 25.44 -6.84 11.29
C ASP A 194 26.15 -8.11 11.79
N GLY A 195 27.27 -8.47 11.15
CA GLY A 195 27.99 -9.72 11.40
C GLY A 195 27.91 -10.75 10.27
N GLY A 196 27.18 -10.45 9.18
CA GLY A 196 27.15 -11.28 7.97
C GLY A 196 26.18 -12.46 8.00
N ASN A 197 25.39 -12.59 9.08
CA ASN A 197 24.33 -13.59 9.15
C ASN A 197 23.16 -13.19 8.24
N VAL A 198 22.67 -14.16 7.47
CA VAL A 198 21.51 -13.98 6.60
C VAL A 198 20.28 -14.53 7.32
N ASN A 199 19.32 -13.65 7.59
CA ASN A 199 18.02 -14.02 8.12
C ASN A 199 17.00 -13.97 6.98
N GLU A 200 16.17 -15.00 6.88
CA GLU A 200 15.07 -15.03 5.91
C GLU A 200 13.75 -14.76 6.62
N TYR A 201 12.97 -13.84 6.07
CA TYR A 201 11.66 -13.43 6.58
C TYR A 201 10.59 -13.75 5.56
N VAL A 202 9.45 -14.27 6.03
CA VAL A 202 8.28 -14.57 5.21
C VAL A 202 7.23 -13.48 5.43
N TYR A 203 6.69 -12.99 4.33
CA TYR A 203 5.63 -11.99 4.27
C TYR A 203 4.37 -12.61 3.67
N PHE A 204 3.23 -12.20 4.20
CA PHE A 204 1.91 -12.53 3.66
C PHE A 204 1.06 -11.27 3.61
N GLY A 205 0.51 -10.93 2.44
CA GLY A 205 -0.23 -9.70 2.20
C GLY A 205 -1.51 -9.88 1.40
N MET A 206 -2.49 -9.03 1.69
CA MET A 206 -3.75 -8.93 0.96
C MET A 206 -3.87 -7.52 0.34
N PRO A 207 -4.22 -7.44 -0.96
CA PRO A 207 -4.44 -6.17 -1.64
C PRO A 207 -5.83 -5.60 -1.31
N SER A 208 -5.88 -4.30 -1.15
CA SER A 208 -7.09 -3.47 -1.14
C SER A 208 -7.11 -2.60 -2.40
N THR A 209 -7.97 -1.58 -2.48
CA THR A 209 -8.03 -0.66 -3.62
C THR A 209 -6.67 -0.06 -3.97
N ARG A 210 -5.82 0.29 -2.99
CA ARG A 210 -4.48 0.87 -3.25
C ARG A 210 -3.40 0.38 -2.29
N LEU A 211 -3.76 -0.35 -1.25
CA LEU A 211 -2.86 -0.76 -0.19
C LEU A 211 -2.62 -2.26 -0.20
N LEU A 212 -1.39 -2.67 0.04
CA LEU A 212 -1.03 -4.04 0.35
C LEU A 212 -0.74 -4.12 1.85
N ARG A 213 -1.56 -4.86 2.58
CA ARG A 213 -1.48 -4.98 4.04
C ARG A 213 -1.24 -6.42 4.45
N GLY A 214 -0.49 -6.63 5.51
CA GLY A 214 -0.18 -7.98 5.91
C GLY A 214 0.67 -8.14 7.15
N MET A 215 1.17 -9.36 7.29
CA MET A 215 2.01 -9.80 8.40
C MET A 215 3.36 -10.25 7.84
N TRP A 216 4.39 -10.16 8.66
CA TRP A 216 5.71 -10.73 8.36
C TRP A 216 6.27 -11.42 9.59
N GLN A 217 7.16 -12.40 9.39
CA GLN A 217 7.85 -13.10 10.46
C GLN A 217 9.16 -13.73 9.97
N LEU A 218 10.08 -14.03 10.89
CA LEU A 218 11.24 -14.88 10.60
C LEU A 218 10.79 -16.27 10.12
N SER A 219 11.47 -16.77 9.09
CA SER A 219 11.17 -18.07 8.46
C SER A 219 11.49 -19.25 9.38
N ASP A 220 12.68 -19.25 9.97
CA ASP A 220 13.16 -20.29 10.87
C ASP A 220 13.00 -19.85 12.33
N VAL A 221 11.95 -20.36 12.97
CA VAL A 221 11.65 -20.06 14.36
C VAL A 221 12.10 -21.23 15.22
N GLY A 222 13.30 -21.11 15.79
CA GLY A 222 13.77 -22.02 16.83
C GLY A 222 13.06 -21.82 18.18
N GLU A 223 12.58 -20.60 18.49
CA GLU A 223 12.02 -20.23 19.80
C GLU A 223 10.88 -19.19 19.70
N ILE A 224 9.88 -19.31 20.58
CA ILE A 224 8.68 -18.44 20.62
C ILE A 224 9.03 -16.97 20.95
N GLU A 225 10.08 -16.72 21.75
CA GLU A 225 10.52 -15.34 22.04
C GLU A 225 11.11 -14.64 20.82
N SER A 226 11.68 -15.42 19.88
CA SER A 226 12.14 -14.92 18.58
C SER A 226 10.97 -14.41 17.74
N LEU A 227 9.83 -15.11 17.74
CA LEU A 227 8.61 -14.66 17.06
C LEU A 227 8.10 -13.31 17.58
N ALA A 228 8.19 -13.03 18.88
CA ALA A 228 7.69 -11.77 19.43
C ALA A 228 8.51 -10.55 18.97
N ARG A 229 9.79 -10.74 18.64
CA ARG A 229 10.69 -9.68 18.15
C ARG A 229 10.80 -9.65 16.63
N GLU A 230 10.79 -10.80 16.01
CA GLU A 230 11.02 -11.04 14.59
C GLU A 230 9.71 -11.37 13.87
N SER A 231 8.62 -10.70 14.25
CA SER A 231 7.37 -10.67 13.50
C SER A 231 6.74 -9.30 13.58
N GLY A 232 5.77 -9.05 12.71
CA GLY A 232 5.12 -7.76 12.67
C GLY A 232 4.07 -7.63 11.59
N ARG A 233 3.76 -6.38 11.27
CA ARG A 233 2.79 -5.99 10.26
C ARG A 233 3.44 -5.09 9.23
N PHE A 234 2.81 -4.94 8.08
CA PHE A 234 3.24 -3.97 7.10
C PHE A 234 2.06 -3.35 6.38
N GLU A 235 2.30 -2.17 5.82
CA GLU A 235 1.39 -1.49 4.91
C GLU A 235 2.21 -0.81 3.82
N TYR A 236 1.90 -1.15 2.57
CA TYR A 236 2.53 -0.61 1.39
C TYR A 236 1.49 0.01 0.46
N GLU A 237 1.66 1.26 0.09
CA GLU A 237 0.83 1.92 -0.91
C GLU A 237 1.40 1.70 -2.31
N LEU A 238 0.53 1.34 -3.26
CA LEU A 238 0.89 1.23 -4.66
C LEU A 238 1.28 2.61 -5.21
N ARG A 239 2.49 2.78 -5.71
CA ARG A 239 2.91 4.00 -6.42
C ARG A 239 2.72 3.87 -7.92
N GLN A 240 3.07 2.73 -8.49
CA GLN A 240 2.97 2.51 -9.92
C GLN A 240 2.61 1.05 -10.22
N ALA A 241 1.81 0.83 -11.25
CA ALA A 241 1.52 -0.50 -11.77
C ALA A 241 1.57 -0.49 -13.30
N HIS A 242 2.27 -1.48 -13.84
CA HIS A 242 2.29 -1.81 -15.26
C HIS A 242 1.74 -3.22 -15.42
N ARG A 243 0.48 -3.31 -15.83
CA ARG A 243 -0.20 -4.61 -15.91
C ARG A 243 -0.08 -5.21 -17.30
N ARG A 244 0.09 -6.53 -17.32
CA ARG A 244 0.19 -7.32 -18.54
C ARG A 244 -1.16 -7.93 -18.88
N TRP A 245 -1.68 -7.59 -20.05
CA TRP A 245 -2.83 -8.30 -20.61
C TRP A 245 -2.43 -9.74 -20.88
N SER A 246 -3.24 -10.69 -20.44
CA SER A 246 -3.10 -12.10 -20.84
C SER A 246 -4.45 -12.79 -20.95
N ARG A 247 -4.47 -13.96 -21.57
CA ARG A 247 -5.70 -14.75 -21.78
C ARG A 247 -6.39 -15.08 -20.45
N SER A 248 -5.64 -15.42 -19.41
CA SER A 248 -6.20 -15.79 -18.11
C SER A 248 -6.80 -14.59 -17.37
N TYR A 249 -6.26 -13.39 -17.57
CA TYR A 249 -6.60 -12.20 -16.77
C TYR A 249 -7.31 -11.10 -17.57
N HIS A 250 -7.56 -11.26 -18.87
CA HIS A 250 -8.22 -10.24 -19.70
C HIS A 250 -9.58 -9.75 -19.17
N HIS A 251 -10.32 -10.60 -18.46
CA HIS A 251 -11.65 -10.29 -17.95
C HIS A 251 -11.64 -9.31 -16.76
N THR A 252 -10.50 -9.18 -16.06
CA THR A 252 -10.34 -8.28 -14.92
C THR A 252 -10.04 -6.85 -15.34
N PHE A 253 -9.70 -6.64 -16.62
CA PHE A 253 -9.46 -5.30 -17.14
C PHE A 253 -10.77 -4.51 -17.32
N PRO A 254 -10.70 -3.17 -17.26
CA PRO A 254 -11.86 -2.30 -17.35
C PRO A 254 -12.66 -2.48 -18.65
N SER A 255 -13.97 -2.30 -18.56
CA SER A 255 -14.91 -2.56 -19.66
C SER A 255 -14.58 -1.75 -20.90
N SER A 256 -14.22 -0.48 -20.75
CA SER A 256 -13.81 0.43 -21.82
C SER A 256 -12.61 -0.12 -22.59
N PHE A 257 -11.58 -0.56 -21.88
CA PHE A 257 -10.39 -1.17 -22.46
C PHE A 257 -10.72 -2.49 -23.16
N ARG A 258 -11.52 -3.35 -22.53
CA ARG A 258 -11.98 -4.60 -23.14
C ARG A 258 -12.77 -4.35 -24.43
N GLN A 259 -13.61 -3.31 -24.47
CA GLN A 259 -14.36 -2.93 -25.68
C GLN A 259 -13.43 -2.44 -26.80
N ILE A 260 -12.43 -1.61 -26.48
CA ILE A 260 -11.46 -1.12 -27.48
C ILE A 260 -10.60 -2.26 -28.03
N ALA A 261 -10.07 -3.12 -27.15
CA ALA A 261 -9.34 -4.30 -27.57
C ALA A 261 -10.22 -5.20 -28.45
N ARG A 262 -11.49 -5.39 -28.08
CA ARG A 262 -12.47 -6.13 -28.88
C ARG A 262 -12.67 -5.48 -30.26
N THR A 263 -12.87 -4.17 -30.35
CA THR A 263 -13.01 -3.44 -31.62
C THR A 263 -11.77 -3.56 -32.50
N ILE A 264 -10.56 -3.49 -31.92
CA ILE A 264 -9.30 -3.67 -32.67
C ILE A 264 -9.19 -5.10 -33.20
N LEU A 265 -9.51 -6.10 -32.38
CA LEU A 265 -9.49 -7.51 -32.78
C LEU A 265 -10.51 -7.81 -33.90
N PHE A 266 -11.72 -7.24 -33.84
CA PHE A 266 -12.77 -7.49 -34.83
C PHE A 266 -12.69 -6.60 -36.08
N SER A 267 -12.12 -5.40 -36.01
CA SER A 267 -11.94 -4.53 -37.19
C SER A 267 -10.97 -5.13 -38.21
N LYS A 268 -10.00 -5.96 -37.78
CA LYS A 268 -9.11 -6.70 -38.69
C LYS A 268 -9.67 -8.01 -39.23
N ALA A 269 -10.69 -8.59 -38.61
CA ALA A 269 -11.36 -9.80 -39.13
C ALA A 269 -12.06 -9.53 -40.49
N ILE A 270 -12.32 -8.26 -40.82
CA ILE A 270 -12.96 -7.82 -42.06
C ILE A 270 -11.93 -7.64 -43.20
N ALA A 271 -10.64 -7.51 -42.90
CA ALA A 271 -9.55 -7.36 -43.88
C ALA A 271 -8.78 -8.68 -44.04
N THR A 272 -9.29 -9.55 -44.89
CA THR A 272 -8.70 -10.85 -45.26
C THR A 272 -7.34 -10.67 -45.94
N ALA A 273 -6.22 -10.75 -45.21
CA ALA A 273 -4.91 -11.09 -45.78
C ALA A 273 -3.85 -11.50 -44.75
N VAL A 274 -3.86 -10.95 -43.53
CA VAL A 274 -2.82 -11.26 -42.52
C VAL A 274 -3.42 -11.20 -41.12
N SER A 275 -3.99 -12.31 -40.65
CA SER A 275 -4.34 -12.46 -39.24
C SER A 275 -3.08 -12.81 -38.46
N LEU A 276 -2.63 -11.91 -37.57
CA LEU A 276 -1.71 -12.30 -36.52
C LEU A 276 -2.35 -13.45 -35.71
N PRO A 277 -1.61 -14.53 -35.40
CA PRO A 277 -2.05 -15.58 -34.50
C PRO A 277 -2.62 -15.01 -33.19
N SER A 278 -3.61 -15.67 -32.58
CA SER A 278 -4.33 -15.15 -31.40
C SER A 278 -3.42 -14.87 -30.19
N ASP A 279 -2.34 -15.62 -30.07
CA ASP A 279 -1.22 -15.47 -29.13
C ASP A 279 -0.36 -14.23 -29.42
N MET A 280 -0.19 -13.83 -30.68
CA MET A 280 0.52 -12.59 -31.04
C MET A 280 -0.25 -11.32 -30.68
N TRP A 281 -1.58 -11.39 -30.57
CA TRP A 281 -2.39 -10.24 -30.15
C TRP A 281 -2.22 -9.89 -28.67
N CYS A 282 -1.90 -10.87 -27.83
CA CYS A 282 -1.53 -10.61 -26.43
C CYS A 282 -0.28 -9.72 -26.33
N HIS A 283 0.58 -9.74 -27.35
CA HIS A 283 1.75 -8.87 -27.46
C HIS A 283 1.44 -7.43 -27.84
N VAL A 284 0.35 -7.19 -28.59
CA VAL A 284 -0.08 -5.84 -29.00
C VAL A 284 -0.61 -5.02 -27.82
N PHE A 285 -1.20 -5.68 -26.83
CA PHE A 285 -1.73 -5.05 -25.61
C PHE A 285 -0.90 -5.37 -24.35
N SER A 286 0.33 -5.86 -24.52
CA SER A 286 1.12 -6.46 -23.44
C SER A 286 1.42 -5.54 -22.27
N PHE A 287 1.33 -4.22 -22.44
CA PHE A 287 1.55 -3.27 -21.36
C PHE A 287 0.45 -2.23 -21.38
N VAL A 288 -0.43 -2.33 -20.39
CA VAL A 288 -1.56 -1.44 -20.22
C VAL A 288 -1.21 -0.48 -19.10
N HIS A 289 -0.98 0.79 -19.43
CA HIS A 289 -0.73 1.83 -18.45
C HIS A 289 -1.98 2.14 -17.62
N ALA A 290 -1.76 2.79 -16.48
CA ALA A 290 -2.78 3.14 -15.47
C ALA A 290 -4.02 3.86 -16.04
N GLU A 291 -3.88 4.58 -17.15
CA GLU A 291 -4.94 5.34 -17.84
C GLU A 291 -6.16 4.49 -18.22
N TRP A 292 -5.98 3.17 -18.37
CA TRP A 292 -7.06 2.26 -18.71
C TRP A 292 -7.85 1.75 -17.51
N PHE A 293 -7.41 2.04 -16.29
CA PHE A 293 -8.10 1.77 -15.03
C PHE A 293 -8.67 3.04 -14.41
N PRO A 294 -9.57 3.77 -15.10
CA PRO A 294 -10.35 4.78 -14.43
C PRO A 294 -11.22 4.10 -13.37
N ALA A 295 -11.45 4.81 -12.27
CA ALA A 295 -12.52 4.51 -11.32
C ALA A 295 -13.82 4.22 -12.07
N ILE A 296 -14.53 3.16 -11.69
CA ILE A 296 -15.88 2.89 -12.20
C ILE A 296 -16.85 3.72 -11.38
#